data_AF-A0A497PMT0-F1
#
_entry.id   AF-A0A497PMT0-F1
#
_cell.length_a   1.000
_cell.length_b   1.000
_cell.length_c   1.000
_cell.angle_alpha   90.00
_cell.angle_beta   90.00
_cell.angle_gamma   90.00
#
_symmetry.space_group_name_H-M   'P 1'
#
loop_
_entity.id
_entity.type
_entity.pdbx_description
1 polymer ?
#
loop_
_entity_poly.entity_id
_entity_poly.type
_entity_poly.pdbx_seq_one_letter_code
_entity_poly.pdbx_strand_id
1 'polypeptide(L)'
;MGFNSKEEEIIFLIREAGCKEHEKSQRKHAKELERTRKNDKLYDRVLCKIIAESILVGWKNVLDEDGEILDATYQNKFDALLKYKKLRAAVMDAATDESFFKDDEMDQEEGEVDTEKN
;
A
#
# COMPACT_ATOMS: atom_id res chain seq x y z
N MET A 1 -19.86 -9.32 -3.38
CA MET A 1 -19.30 -10.08 -2.25
C MET A 1 -18.15 -9.25 -1.71
N GLY A 2 -18.28 -8.75 -0.49
CA GLY A 2 -17.25 -7.96 0.19
C GLY A 2 -16.48 -8.87 1.14
N PHE A 3 -15.18 -8.64 1.27
CA PHE A 3 -14.23 -9.44 2.05
C PHE A 3 -14.38 -9.30 3.57
N ASN A 4 -15.61 -9.42 4.08
CA ASN A 4 -15.86 -9.33 5.51
C ASN A 4 -16.68 -10.55 5.92
N SER A 5 -16.04 -11.50 6.60
CA SER A 5 -16.77 -12.51 7.34
C SER A 5 -16.10 -12.72 8.70
N LYS A 6 -16.94 -12.75 9.73
CA LYS A 6 -16.67 -12.94 11.17
C LYS A 6 -16.08 -11.74 11.89
N GLU A 7 -16.97 -10.98 12.55
CA GLU A 7 -16.83 -10.26 13.84
C GLU A 7 -15.61 -9.33 14.10
N GLU A 8 -14.62 -9.31 13.23
CA GLU A 8 -13.37 -8.58 13.40
C GLU A 8 -13.29 -7.41 12.43
N GLU A 9 -12.70 -6.32 12.91
CA GLU A 9 -12.47 -5.11 12.13
C GLU A 9 -11.36 -5.35 11.09
N ILE A 10 -11.59 -4.92 9.85
CA ILE A 10 -10.54 -4.87 8.82
C ILE A 10 -9.67 -3.66 9.10
N ILE A 11 -8.38 -3.89 9.25
CA ILE A 11 -7.40 -2.82 9.53
C ILE A 11 -6.47 -2.71 8.33
N PHE A 12 -6.31 -1.49 7.79
CA PHE A 12 -5.32 -1.17 6.77
C PHE A 12 -4.16 -0.40 7.39
N LEU A 13 -2.93 -0.80 7.09
CA LEU A 13 -1.72 -0.07 7.46
C LEU A 13 -1.30 0.78 6.27
N ILE A 14 -1.50 2.09 6.39
CA ILE A 14 -1.33 3.06 5.31
C ILE A 14 -0.22 4.04 5.70
N ARG A 15 0.70 4.29 4.78
CA ARG A 15 1.69 5.37 4.88
C ARG A 15 1.21 6.62 4.16
N GLU A 16 1.71 7.75 4.63
CA GLU A 16 1.46 9.05 4.03
C GLU A 16 1.95 9.12 2.57
N ALA A 17 1.12 9.70 1.71
CA ALA A 17 1.49 10.02 0.36
C ALA A 17 2.49 11.20 0.36
N GLY A 18 3.73 10.92 -0.03
CA GLY A 18 4.81 11.92 -0.07
C GLY A 18 5.98 11.53 0.83
N CYS A 19 5.83 10.47 1.63
CA CYS A 19 6.95 9.87 2.35
C CYS A 19 8.07 9.41 1.40
N LYS A 20 9.27 9.20 1.96
CA LYS A 20 10.49 8.85 1.20
C LYS A 20 10.29 7.59 0.35
N GLU A 21 9.57 6.59 0.86
CA GLU A 21 9.29 5.35 0.15
C GLU A 21 8.33 5.56 -1.02
N HIS A 22 7.33 6.43 -0.84
CA HIS A 22 6.41 6.81 -1.91
C HIS A 22 7.17 7.55 -3.02
N GLU A 23 7.99 8.54 -2.68
CA GLU A 23 8.82 9.23 -3.68
C GLU A 23 9.77 8.27 -4.41
N LYS A 24 10.39 7.33 -3.68
CA LYS A 24 11.30 6.34 -4.25
C LYS A 24 10.57 5.41 -5.23
N SER A 25 9.38 4.92 -4.88
CA SER A 25 8.57 4.10 -5.78
C SER A 25 8.10 4.90 -7.00
N GLN A 26 7.66 6.16 -6.82
CA GLN A 26 7.32 7.03 -7.96
C GLN A 26 8.51 7.22 -8.91
N ARG A 27 9.71 7.49 -8.39
CA ARG A 27 10.93 7.64 -9.21
C ARG A 27 11.27 6.35 -9.95
N LYS A 28 11.13 5.19 -9.30
CA LYS A 28 11.33 3.85 -9.90
C LYS A 28 10.42 3.65 -11.12
N HIS A 29 9.15 4.08 -11.03
CA HIS A 29 8.14 3.86 -12.07
C HIS A 29 7.91 5.09 -12.99
N ALA A 30 8.65 6.18 -12.83
CA ALA A 30 8.44 7.43 -13.57
C ALA A 30 8.40 7.26 -15.09
N LYS A 31 9.32 6.46 -15.65
CA LYS A 31 9.34 6.15 -17.08
C LYS A 31 8.13 5.34 -17.53
N GLU A 32 7.64 4.42 -16.70
CA GLU A 32 6.42 3.65 -17.00
C GLU A 32 5.18 4.56 -16.97
N LEU A 33 5.08 5.47 -15.99
CA LEU A 33 4.00 6.46 -15.91
C LEU A 33 3.97 7.35 -17.15
N GLU A 34 5.12 7.87 -17.58
CA GLU A 34 5.19 8.73 -18.76
C GLU A 34 4.75 7.99 -20.03
N ARG A 35 5.25 6.76 -20.22
CA ARG A 35 4.91 5.92 -21.38
C ARG A 35 3.44 5.52 -21.41
N THR A 36 2.82 5.33 -20.25
CA THR A 36 1.44 4.86 -20.12
C THR A 36 0.42 5.99 -20.00
N ARG A 37 0.85 7.26 -19.93
CA ARG A 37 -0.01 8.45 -19.72
C ARG A 37 -1.20 8.58 -20.67
N LYS A 38 -1.11 8.05 -21.90
CA LYS A 38 -2.20 8.08 -22.90
C LYS A 38 -3.13 6.86 -22.84
N ASN A 39 -2.84 5.90 -21.97
CA ASN A 39 -3.63 4.69 -21.80
C ASN A 39 -4.02 4.54 -20.33
N ASP A 40 -5.20 5.04 -20.00
CA ASP A 40 -5.72 5.12 -18.64
C ASP A 40 -5.66 3.78 -17.90
N LYS A 41 -5.91 2.66 -18.59
CA LYS A 41 -5.86 1.32 -17.96
C LYS A 41 -4.44 0.95 -17.55
N LEU A 42 -3.46 1.21 -18.40
CA LEU A 42 -2.06 0.92 -18.10
C LEU A 42 -1.51 1.92 -17.07
N TYR A 43 -1.91 3.19 -17.17
CA TYR A 43 -1.56 4.23 -16.23
C TYR A 43 -2.06 3.89 -14.82
N ASP A 44 -3.34 3.56 -14.69
CA ASP A 44 -3.96 3.11 -13.43
C ASP A 44 -3.24 1.89 -12.85
N ARG A 45 -2.82 0.96 -13.71
CA ARG A 45 -2.06 -0.21 -13.29
C ARG A 45 -0.72 0.18 -12.69
N VAL A 46 0.02 1.12 -13.29
CA VAL A 46 1.29 1.59 -12.74
C VAL A 46 1.07 2.35 -11.43
N LEU A 47 0.00 3.15 -11.31
CA LEU A 47 -0.37 3.78 -10.04
C LEU A 47 -0.65 2.75 -8.94
N CYS A 48 -1.42 1.70 -9.23
CA CYS A 48 -1.67 0.63 -8.25
C CYS A 48 -0.39 -0.07 -7.80
N LYS A 49 0.62 -0.23 -8.68
CA LYS A 49 1.93 -0.76 -8.29
C LYS A 49 2.59 0.14 -7.24
N ILE A 50 2.61 1.46 -7.51
CA ILE A 50 3.23 2.44 -6.60
C ILE A 50 2.54 2.42 -5.24
N ILE A 51 1.20 2.42 -5.23
CA ILE A 51 0.41 2.39 -3.99
C ILE A 51 0.69 1.09 -3.21
N ALA A 52 0.68 -0.08 -3.87
CA ALA A 52 0.95 -1.36 -3.23
C ALA A 52 2.40 -1.49 -2.70
N GLU A 53 3.37 -0.86 -3.36
CA GLU A 53 4.78 -0.87 -2.95
C GLU A 53 5.05 0.08 -1.78
N SER A 54 4.35 1.22 -1.68
CA SER A 54 4.79 2.34 -0.84
C SER A 54 3.76 2.93 0.11
N ILE A 55 2.47 2.86 -0.21
CA ILE A 55 1.38 3.45 0.59
C ILE A 55 0.67 2.38 1.41
N LEU A 56 0.12 1.35 0.75
CA LEU A 56 -0.52 0.25 1.45
C LEU A 56 0.56 -0.73 1.93
N VAL A 57 0.98 -0.57 3.19
CA VAL A 57 2.07 -1.37 3.76
C VAL A 57 1.58 -2.76 4.10
N GLY A 58 0.40 -2.85 4.72
CA GLY A 58 -0.20 -4.11 5.14
C GLY A 58 -1.69 -3.99 5.41
N TRP A 59 -2.29 -5.12 5.79
CA TRP A 59 -3.66 -5.18 6.29
C TRP A 59 -3.80 -6.34 7.27
N LYS A 60 -4.90 -6.35 8.02
CA LYS A 60 -5.31 -7.47 8.88
C LYS A 60 -6.75 -7.83 8.58
N ASN A 61 -7.09 -9.10 8.75
CA ASN A 61 -8.44 -9.64 8.67
C ASN A 61 -9.13 -9.44 7.31
N VAL A 62 -8.34 -9.22 6.25
CA VAL A 62 -8.83 -9.27 4.88
C VAL A 62 -8.96 -10.73 4.49
N LEU A 63 -10.16 -11.13 4.09
CA LEU A 63 -10.40 -12.49 3.59
C LEU A 63 -10.28 -12.54 2.06
N ASP A 64 -10.08 -13.72 1.50
CA ASP A 64 -10.20 -13.97 0.07
C ASP A 64 -11.64 -14.37 -0.34
N GLU A 65 -11.82 -14.86 -1.58
CA GLU A 65 -13.14 -15.28 -2.07
C GLU A 65 -13.62 -16.60 -1.45
N ASP A 66 -12.69 -17.41 -0.93
CA ASP A 66 -12.96 -18.69 -0.28
C ASP A 66 -13.19 -18.52 1.24
N GLY A 67 -12.95 -17.32 1.77
CA GLY A 67 -13.16 -16.95 3.17
C GLY A 67 -11.93 -17.15 4.06
N GLU A 68 -10.76 -17.38 3.47
CA GLU A 68 -9.48 -17.55 4.16
C GLU A 68 -8.77 -16.21 4.35
N ILE A 69 -7.92 -16.10 5.37
CA ILE A 69 -7.14 -14.88 5.61
C ILE A 69 -6.16 -14.68 4.45
N LEU A 70 -6.27 -13.53 3.79
CA LEU A 70 -5.43 -13.15 2.69
C LEU A 70 -4.22 -12.37 3.22
N ASP A 71 -3.02 -12.92 3.02
CA ASP A 71 -1.79 -12.24 3.41
C ASP A 71 -1.58 -10.93 2.64
N ALA A 72 -1.00 -9.93 3.31
CA ALA A 72 -0.73 -8.62 2.72
C ALA A 72 0.53 -8.59 1.82
N THR A 73 0.68 -9.59 0.96
CA THR A 73 1.77 -9.63 -0.02
C THR A 73 1.63 -8.50 -1.04
N TYR A 74 2.74 -8.12 -1.70
CA TYR A 74 2.69 -7.13 -2.78
C TYR A 74 1.65 -7.48 -3.85
N GLN A 75 1.63 -8.74 -4.30
CA GLN A 75 0.74 -9.19 -5.35
C GLN A 75 -0.73 -9.09 -4.92
N ASN A 76 -1.05 -9.53 -3.70
CA ASN A 76 -2.42 -9.47 -3.17
C ASN A 76 -2.89 -8.02 -3.03
N LYS A 77 -2.04 -7.14 -2.50
CA LYS A 77 -2.32 -5.70 -2.39
C LYS A 77 -2.58 -5.07 -3.76
N PHE A 78 -1.71 -5.38 -4.72
CA PHE A 78 -1.83 -4.88 -6.08
C PHE A 78 -3.13 -5.34 -6.77
N ASP A 79 -3.46 -6.63 -6.67
CA ASP A 79 -4.67 -7.19 -7.26
C ASP A 79 -5.93 -6.64 -6.59
N ALA A 80 -5.91 -6.47 -5.26
CA ALA A 80 -7.00 -5.83 -4.52
C ALA A 80 -7.21 -4.37 -4.97
N LEU A 81 -6.14 -3.58 -5.10
CA LEU A 81 -6.23 -2.19 -5.56
C LEU A 81 -6.73 -2.06 -7.00
N LEU A 82 -6.37 -3.02 -7.88
CA LEU A 82 -6.88 -3.09 -9.25
C LEU A 82 -8.36 -3.48 -9.30
N LYS A 83 -8.76 -4.49 -8.54
CA LYS A 83 -10.11 -5.05 -8.57
C LYS A 83 -11.11 -4.14 -7.87
N TYR A 84 -10.72 -3.50 -6.77
CA TYR A 84 -11.61 -2.71 -5.91
C TYR A 84 -11.24 -1.24 -5.94
N LYS A 85 -11.77 -0.50 -6.94
CA LYS A 85 -11.55 0.95 -7.08
C LYS A 85 -11.92 1.76 -5.83
N LYS A 86 -12.92 1.32 -5.06
CA LYS A 86 -13.32 1.96 -3.79
C LYS A 86 -12.25 1.83 -2.71
N LEU A 87 -11.61 0.65 -2.61
CA LEU A 87 -10.47 0.45 -1.71
C LEU A 87 -9.33 1.37 -2.10
N ARG A 88 -9.00 1.44 -3.40
CA ARG A 88 -7.97 2.35 -3.90
C ARG A 88 -8.23 3.81 -3.51
N ALA A 89 -9.47 4.28 -3.69
CA ALA A 89 -9.85 5.63 -3.30
C ALA A 89 -9.68 5.84 -1.79
N ALA A 90 -10.23 4.95 -0.96
CA ALA A 90 -10.13 5.05 0.50
C ALA A 90 -8.68 5.05 1.00
N VAL A 91 -7.82 4.20 0.42
CA VAL A 91 -6.39 4.15 0.76
C VAL A 91 -5.69 5.46 0.42
N MET A 92 -5.96 6.03 -0.75
CA MET A 92 -5.36 7.30 -1.16
C MET A 92 -5.87 8.47 -0.35
N ASP A 93 -7.18 8.53 -0.08
CA ASP A 93 -7.79 9.59 0.74
C ASP A 93 -7.15 9.60 2.14
N ALA A 94 -7.03 8.43 2.77
CA ALA A 94 -6.35 8.28 4.05
C ALA A 94 -4.85 8.62 3.97
N ALA A 95 -4.17 8.26 2.88
CA ALA A 95 -2.75 8.57 2.70
C ALA A 95 -2.47 10.08 2.52
N THR A 96 -3.45 10.87 2.06
CA THR A 96 -3.28 12.31 1.84
C THR A 96 -3.83 13.18 2.95
N ASP A 97 -4.54 12.60 3.90
CA ASP A 97 -5.13 13.33 5.01
C ASP A 97 -4.16 13.34 6.20
N GLU A 98 -3.47 14.47 6.36
CA GLU A 98 -2.49 14.75 7.42
C GLU A 98 -3.07 14.51 8.83
N SER A 99 -4.40 14.56 9.01
CA SER A 99 -5.01 14.32 10.31
C SER A 99 -4.92 12.88 10.79
N PHE A 100 -4.66 11.92 9.89
CA PHE A 100 -4.41 10.51 10.21
C PHE A 100 -2.97 10.23 10.64
N PHE A 101 -2.04 11.17 10.45
CA PHE A 101 -0.60 10.99 10.71
C PHE A 101 -0.10 11.81 11.90
N LYS A 102 -1.00 12.28 12.78
CA LYS A 102 -0.61 13.02 13.99
C LYS A 102 0.26 12.14 14.90
N ASP A 103 1.53 12.55 15.01
CA ASP A 103 2.57 12.19 15.99
C ASP A 103 2.19 11.07 16.98
N ASP A 104 2.13 9.83 16.49
CA ASP A 104 2.61 8.71 17.29
C ASP A 104 4.05 8.50 16.82
N GLU A 105 5.01 8.90 17.67
CA GLU A 105 6.43 8.58 17.57
C GLU A 105 6.58 7.09 17.26
N MET A 106 6.68 6.74 15.98
CA MET A 106 7.12 5.41 15.59
C MET A 106 8.62 5.35 15.92
N ASP A 107 8.91 4.77 17.08
CA ASP A 107 10.20 4.21 17.45
C ASP A 107 10.90 3.65 16.21
N GLN A 108 11.92 4.37 15.75
CA GLN A 108 12.92 3.83 14.84
C GLN A 108 13.74 2.83 15.64
N GLU A 109 13.32 1.56 15.65
CA GLU A 109 14.27 0.45 15.81
C GLU A 109 15.18 0.46 14.55
N GLU A 110 16.18 1.34 14.55
CA GLU A 110 17.39 1.14 13.77
C GLU A 110 18.09 -0.09 14.35
N GLY A 111 17.91 -1.24 13.68
CA GLY A 111 18.75 -2.40 13.91
C GLY A 111 20.19 -2.06 13.55
N GLU A 112 21.01 -1.79 14.56
CA GLU A 112 22.47 -1.83 14.47
C GLU A 112 22.88 -3.21 13.95
N VAL A 113 23.33 -3.26 12.70
CA VAL A 113 24.09 -4.41 12.19
C VAL A 113 25.53 -4.21 12.62
N ASP A 114 25.87 -4.70 13.82
CA ASP A 114 27.25 -4.90 14.24
C ASP A 114 27.94 -5.83 13.24
N THR A 115 28.76 -5.25 12.37
CA THR A 115 29.76 -5.98 11.61
C THR A 115 31.07 -5.92 12.38
N GLU A 116 31.16 -6.68 13.46
CA GLU A 116 32.45 -7.01 14.07
C GLU A 116 33.23 -7.92 13.12
N LYS A 117 34.23 -7.31 12.49
CA LYS A 117 35.40 -8.01 11.96
C LYS A 117 36.14 -8.68 13.12
N ASN A 118 36.39 -9.98 13.00
CA ASN A 118 37.63 -10.59 13.46
C ASN A 118 38.05 -11.70 12.50
#